data_AF-A0A7K0MTB6-F1
#
_entry.id   AF-A0A7K0MTB6-F1
#
_cell.length_a   1.000
_cell.length_b   1.000
_cell.length_c   1.000
_cell.angle_alpha   90.00
_cell.angle_beta   90.00
_cell.angle_gamma   90.00
#
_symmetry.space_group_name_H-M   'P 1'
#
loop_
_entity.id
_entity.type
_entity.pdbx_description
1 polymer ?
#
loop_
_entity_poly.entity_id
_entity_poly.type
_entity_poly.pdbx_seq_one_letter_code
_entity_poly.pdbx_strand_id
1 'polypeptide(L)'
;MRLILVAGALALIFSLFGTPALIKVLARRGYGQFIRDDGPSTHHTKRGTPTMGGIIIIFASLIAYLCAHLVTGNSISISAVLIFGLVISLGLVGFIDDYMKVSRQNSRGISGKQKIAGQVFFAALFGYLGIH
;
A
#
# COMPACT_ATOMS: atom_id res chain seq x y z
N MET A 1 2.36 -25.03 7.15
CA MET A 1 3.70 -24.56 6.73
C MET A 1 3.82 -24.31 5.23
N ARG A 2 3.49 -25.28 4.36
CA ARG A 2 3.65 -25.15 2.89
C ARG A 2 2.97 -23.90 2.29
N LEU A 3 1.73 -23.62 2.69
CA LEU A 3 0.98 -22.44 2.24
C LEU A 3 1.70 -21.12 2.52
N ILE A 4 2.23 -20.96 3.74
CA ILE A 4 2.92 -19.74 4.18
C ILE A 4 4.21 -19.54 3.37
N LEU A 5 4.96 -20.62 3.14
CA LEU A 5 6.19 -20.57 2.35
C LEU A 5 5.92 -20.20 0.88
N VAL A 6 4.90 -20.81 0.27
CA VAL A 6 4.49 -20.50 -1.11
C VAL A 6 4.00 -19.05 -1.22
N ALA A 7 3.14 -18.60 -0.31
CA ALA A 7 2.65 -17.23 -0.29
C ALA A 7 3.79 -16.22 -0.09
N GLY A 8 4.71 -16.48 0.84
CA GLY A 8 5.86 -15.61 1.09
C GLY A 8 6.80 -15.52 -0.13
N ALA A 9 7.12 -16.65 -0.75
CA ALA A 9 7.96 -16.67 -1.95
C ALA A 9 7.31 -15.93 -3.13
N LEU A 10 6.02 -16.16 -3.38
CA LEU A 10 5.28 -15.45 -4.43
C LEU A 10 5.18 -13.95 -4.15
N ALA A 11 4.93 -13.54 -2.90
CA ALA A 11 4.86 -12.13 -2.53
C ALA A 11 6.21 -11.43 -2.74
N LEU A 12 7.31 -12.10 -2.42
CA LEU A 12 8.66 -11.60 -2.65
C LEU A 12 8.93 -11.44 -4.15
N ILE A 13 8.60 -12.44 -4.97
CA ILE A 13 8.77 -12.36 -6.42
C ILE A 13 7.94 -11.21 -7.00
N PHE A 14 6.64 -11.15 -6.70
CA PHE A 14 5.76 -10.10 -7.22
C PHE A 14 6.17 -8.70 -6.77
N SER A 15 6.61 -8.52 -5.52
CA SER A 15 7.09 -7.22 -5.05
C SER A 15 8.44 -6.86 -5.68
N LEU A 16 9.40 -7.79 -5.75
CA LEU A 16 10.73 -7.53 -6.29
C LEU A 16 10.69 -7.11 -7.77
N PHE A 17 9.91 -7.81 -8.60
CA PHE A 17 9.80 -7.49 -10.03
C PHE A 17 8.72 -6.43 -10.32
N GLY A 18 7.67 -6.36 -9.50
CA GLY A 18 6.60 -5.39 -9.67
C GLY A 18 6.99 -3.97 -9.27
N THR A 19 7.85 -3.81 -8.26
CA THR A 19 8.32 -2.49 -7.79
C THR A 19 9.00 -1.69 -8.91
N PRO A 20 10.03 -2.18 -9.64
CA PRO A 20 10.67 -1.42 -10.71
C PRO A 20 9.71 -1.12 -11.87
N ALA A 21 8.76 -2.01 -12.17
CA ALA A 21 7.73 -1.74 -13.18
C ALA A 21 6.81 -0.59 -12.75
N LEU A 22 6.34 -0.61 -11.50
CA LEU A 22 5.51 0.44 -10.94
C LEU A 22 6.26 1.78 -10.90
N ILE A 23 7.53 1.78 -10.48
CA ILE A 23 8.40 2.97 -10.47
C ILE A 23 8.47 3.60 -11.87
N LYS A 24 8.69 2.79 -12.92
CA LYS A 24 8.72 3.30 -14.30
C LYS A 24 7.40 3.91 -14.73
N VAL A 25 6.26 3.31 -14.36
CA VAL A 25 4.92 3.83 -14.68
C VAL A 25 4.66 5.15 -13.95
N LEU A 26 4.95 5.21 -12.66
CA LEU A 26 4.72 6.40 -11.84
C LEU A 26 5.66 7.55 -12.25
N ALA A 27 6.92 7.26 -12.57
CA ALA A 27 7.87 8.23 -13.09
C ALA A 27 7.40 8.83 -14.44
N ARG A 28 6.89 8.00 -15.36
CA ARG A 28 6.31 8.47 -16.63
C ARG A 28 5.09 9.38 -16.45
N ARG A 29 4.31 9.16 -15.39
CA ARG A 29 3.15 10.01 -15.05
C ARG A 29 3.54 11.29 -14.31
N GLY A 30 4.83 11.53 -14.06
CA GLY A 30 5.29 12.72 -13.34
C GLY A 30 4.97 12.70 -11.85
N TYR A 31 4.64 11.53 -11.28
CA TYR A 31 4.35 11.37 -9.85
C TYR A 31 5.62 11.31 -8.97
N GLY A 32 6.59 12.17 -9.27
CA GLY A 32 7.76 12.38 -8.41
C GLY A 32 7.37 13.20 -7.17
N GLN A 33 8.04 12.95 -6.03
CA GLN A 33 7.81 13.78 -4.85
C GLN A 33 8.20 15.24 -5.11
N PHE A 34 7.30 16.18 -4.80
CA PHE A 34 7.60 17.59 -4.67
C PHE A 34 8.44 17.83 -3.41
N ILE A 35 9.59 18.47 -3.58
CA ILE A 35 10.49 18.82 -2.47
C ILE A 35 9.91 20.06 -1.80
N ARG A 36 9.89 20.06 -0.47
CA ARG A 36 9.56 21.24 0.32
C ARG A 36 10.77 22.18 0.29
N ASP A 37 10.58 23.43 -0.16
CA ASP A 37 11.67 24.42 -0.29
C ASP A 37 12.34 24.79 1.06
N ASP A 38 11.73 24.39 2.18
CA ASP A 38 12.09 24.78 3.54
C ASP A 38 13.24 23.93 4.18
N GLY A 39 13.98 23.11 3.41
CA GLY A 39 14.98 22.15 3.94
C GLY A 39 16.41 22.32 3.39
N PRO A 40 17.46 21.88 4.12
CA PRO A 40 18.85 22.04 3.70
C PRO A 40 19.15 21.32 2.36
N SER A 41 20.08 21.88 1.58
CA SER A 41 20.38 21.53 0.17
C SER A 41 20.79 20.07 -0.09
N THR A 42 21.14 19.32 0.94
CA THR A 42 21.37 17.86 0.88
C THR A 42 20.10 17.03 0.62
N HIS A 43 18.91 17.62 0.73
CA HIS A 43 17.64 16.97 0.40
C HIS A 43 17.29 16.97 -1.11
N HIS A 44 18.05 17.66 -1.96
CA HIS A 44 17.79 17.70 -3.41
C HIS A 44 18.10 16.38 -4.15
N THR A 45 18.74 15.41 -3.50
CA THR A 45 19.12 14.11 -4.10
C THR A 45 17.95 13.10 -4.14
N LYS A 46 16.82 13.36 -3.46
CA LYS A 46 15.60 12.53 -3.53
C LYS A 46 14.64 12.97 -4.64
N ARG A 47 15.14 13.72 -5.62
CA ARG A 47 14.36 14.22 -6.76
C ARG A 47 13.97 13.05 -7.66
N GLY A 48 12.67 12.87 -7.89
CA GLY A 48 12.17 11.95 -8.91
C GLY A 48 11.93 10.51 -8.46
N THR A 49 12.17 10.13 -7.19
CA THR A 49 11.72 8.83 -6.69
C THR A 49 10.19 8.87 -6.59
N PRO A 50 9.46 8.00 -7.33
CA PRO A 50 8.03 8.00 -7.30
C PRO A 50 7.50 7.59 -5.93
N THR A 51 6.43 8.24 -5.53
CA THR A 51 5.71 8.04 -4.26
C THR A 51 4.67 6.91 -4.44
N MET A 52 4.06 6.37 -3.37
CA MET A 52 3.05 5.30 -3.42
C MET A 52 3.54 3.85 -3.62
N GLY A 53 4.80 3.53 -3.27
CA GLY A 53 5.30 2.15 -3.33
C GLY A 53 4.49 1.13 -2.51
N GLY A 54 3.72 1.57 -1.50
CA GLY A 54 2.85 0.69 -0.72
C GLY A 54 1.81 -0.07 -1.55
N ILE A 55 1.39 0.47 -2.70
CA ILE A 55 0.42 -0.19 -3.59
C ILE A 55 0.96 -1.54 -4.04
N ILE A 56 2.24 -1.63 -4.43
CA ILE A 56 2.79 -2.88 -4.92
C ILE A 56 2.91 -3.93 -3.82
N ILE A 57 3.12 -3.51 -2.56
CA ILE A 57 3.20 -4.42 -1.42
C ILE A 57 1.82 -5.03 -1.12
N ILE A 58 0.77 -4.20 -1.10
CA ILE A 58 -0.60 -4.67 -0.87
C ILE A 58 -1.04 -5.57 -2.03
N PHE A 59 -0.77 -5.17 -3.27
CA PHE A 59 -1.12 -5.96 -4.45
C PHE A 59 -0.36 -7.29 -4.50
N ALA A 60 0.96 -7.27 -4.32
CA ALA A 60 1.79 -8.48 -4.32
C ALA A 60 1.39 -9.46 -3.23
N SER A 61 1.11 -8.97 -2.01
CA SER A 61 0.68 -9.83 -0.89
C SER A 61 -0.69 -10.46 -1.14
N LEU A 62 -1.65 -9.71 -1.67
CA LEU A 62 -2.98 -10.23 -2.00
C LEU A 62 -2.93 -11.29 -3.11
N ILE A 63 -2.25 -11.00 -4.23
CA ILE A 63 -2.14 -11.94 -5.34
C ILE A 63 -1.38 -13.20 -4.91
N ALA A 64 -0.27 -13.04 -4.18
CA ALA A 64 0.48 -14.18 -3.66
C ALA A 64 -0.34 -15.05 -2.72
N TYR A 65 -1.15 -14.45 -1.83
CA TYR A 65 -2.04 -15.17 -0.94
C TYR A 65 -3.09 -15.99 -1.70
N LEU A 66 -3.75 -15.37 -2.70
CA LEU A 66 -4.74 -16.04 -3.53
C LEU A 66 -4.12 -17.18 -4.36
N CYS A 67 -2.99 -16.92 -5.03
CA CYS A 67 -2.26 -17.95 -5.77
C CYS A 67 -1.83 -19.10 -4.87
N ALA A 68 -1.35 -18.83 -3.65
CA ALA A 68 -0.98 -19.88 -2.71
C ALA A 68 -2.18 -20.75 -2.30
N HIS A 69 -3.37 -20.16 -2.11
CA HIS A 69 -4.59 -20.92 -1.81
C HIS A 69 -5.02 -21.78 -3.01
N LEU A 70 -4.95 -21.23 -4.22
CA LEU A 70 -5.24 -21.97 -5.45
C LEU A 70 -4.29 -23.16 -5.66
N VAL A 71 -2.99 -22.98 -5.41
CA VAL A 71 -1.97 -24.05 -5.59
C VAL A 71 -2.07 -25.11 -4.50
N THR A 72 -2.38 -24.73 -3.26
CA THR A 72 -2.37 -25.66 -2.13
C THR A 72 -3.75 -26.26 -1.81
N GLY A 73 -4.82 -25.77 -2.45
CA GLY A 73 -6.19 -26.24 -2.24
C GLY A 73 -6.78 -25.92 -0.86
N ASN A 74 -6.16 -25.02 -0.10
CA ASN A 74 -6.66 -24.64 1.22
C ASN A 74 -7.83 -23.65 1.07
N SER A 75 -8.78 -23.72 2.01
CA SER A 75 -9.87 -22.75 2.10
C SER A 75 -9.39 -21.40 2.64
N ILE A 76 -9.96 -20.32 2.12
CA ILE A 76 -9.71 -18.96 2.63
C ILE A 76 -10.48 -18.79 3.93
N SER A 77 -9.78 -18.38 4.99
CA SER A 77 -10.41 -18.13 6.29
C SER A 77 -11.07 -16.75 6.34
N ILE A 78 -12.15 -16.64 7.12
CA ILE A 78 -12.84 -15.37 7.38
C ILE A 78 -11.86 -14.35 7.98
N SER A 79 -10.99 -14.79 8.90
CA SER A 79 -9.96 -13.93 9.49
C SER A 79 -9.01 -13.34 8.45
N ALA A 80 -8.64 -14.12 7.42
CA ALA A 80 -7.80 -13.60 6.35
C ALA A 80 -8.53 -12.54 5.50
N VAL A 81 -9.81 -12.77 5.20
CA VAL A 81 -10.65 -11.78 4.51
C VAL A 81 -10.72 -10.47 5.31
N LEU A 82 -10.93 -10.56 6.63
CA LEU A 82 -10.97 -9.39 7.51
C LEU A 82 -9.64 -8.62 7.52
N ILE A 83 -8.50 -9.33 7.64
CA ILE A 83 -7.18 -8.70 7.66
C ILE A 83 -6.87 -8.04 6.32
N PHE A 84 -7.11 -8.72 5.19
CA PHE A 84 -6.92 -8.10 3.87
C PHE A 84 -7.87 -6.93 3.66
N GLY A 85 -9.12 -7.02 4.12
CA GLY A 85 -10.06 -5.90 4.11
C GLY A 85 -9.53 -4.68 4.87
N LEU A 86 -8.96 -4.88 6.06
CA LEU A 86 -8.33 -3.81 6.85
C LEU A 86 -7.11 -3.22 6.13
N VAL A 87 -6.19 -4.07 5.65
CA VAL A 87 -4.96 -3.64 4.96
C VAL A 87 -5.29 -2.83 3.72
N ILE A 88 -6.26 -3.28 2.91
CA ILE A 88 -6.69 -2.56 1.71
C ILE A 88 -7.34 -1.23 2.10
N SER A 89 -8.21 -1.22 3.11
CA SER A 89 -8.91 0.01 3.54
C SER A 89 -7.95 1.07 4.08
N LEU A 90 -7.01 0.69 4.95
CA LEU A 90 -5.97 1.61 5.43
C LEU A 90 -4.98 2.00 4.32
N GLY A 91 -4.68 1.07 3.41
CA GLY A 91 -3.92 1.32 2.20
C GLY A 91 -4.57 2.37 1.31
N LEU A 92 -5.90 2.36 1.16
CA LEU A 92 -6.65 3.37 0.42
C LEU A 92 -6.57 4.75 1.08
N VAL A 93 -6.67 4.83 2.42
CA VAL A 93 -6.48 6.11 3.14
C VAL A 93 -5.08 6.66 2.88
N GLY A 94 -4.05 5.81 2.95
CA GLY A 94 -2.68 6.20 2.64
C GLY A 94 -2.48 6.60 1.18
N PHE A 95 -3.08 5.86 0.25
CA PHE A 95 -3.04 6.16 -1.18
C PHE A 95 -3.69 7.51 -1.50
N ILE A 96 -4.85 7.82 -0.91
CA ILE A 96 -5.52 9.11 -1.09
C ILE A 96 -4.65 10.25 -0.55
N ASP A 97 -4.03 10.06 0.63
CA ASP A 97 -3.10 11.04 1.22
C ASP A 97 -1.92 11.32 0.28
N ASP A 98 -1.27 10.28 -0.24
CA ASP A 98 -0.14 10.43 -1.16
C ASP A 98 -0.56 10.95 -2.54
N TYR A 99 -1.73 10.57 -3.03
CA TYR A 99 -2.28 11.07 -4.28
C TYR A 99 -2.57 12.56 -4.21
N MET A 100 -3.12 13.02 -3.09
CA MET A 100 -3.39 14.43 -2.89
C MET A 100 -2.11 15.27 -2.79
N LYS A 101 -1.04 14.76 -2.16
CA LYS A 101 0.27 15.46 -2.15
C LYS A 101 0.81 15.64 -3.57
N VAL A 102 0.74 14.59 -4.38
CA VAL A 102 1.24 14.61 -5.76
C VAL A 102 0.36 15.50 -6.65
N SER A 103 -0.96 15.36 -6.56
CA SER A 103 -1.91 16.15 -7.35
C SER A 103 -1.88 17.64 -7.01
N ARG A 104 -1.63 18.00 -5.75
CA ARG A 104 -1.55 19.40 -5.29
C ARG A 104 -0.14 19.97 -5.34
N GLN A 105 0.83 19.17 -5.81
CA GLN A 105 2.24 19.56 -5.93
C GLN A 105 2.81 20.17 -4.63
N ASN A 106 2.35 19.70 -3.49
CA ASN A 106 2.74 20.23 -2.19
C ASN A 106 2.93 19.08 -1.19
N SER A 107 3.62 19.37 -0.09
CA SER A 107 3.86 18.36 0.95
C SER A 107 2.61 18.06 1.80
N ARG A 108 1.47 18.72 1.54
CA ARG A 108 0.26 18.66 2.37
C ARG A 108 -0.76 17.73 1.72
N GLY A 109 -0.91 16.53 2.27
CA GLY A 109 -1.93 15.59 1.84
C GLY A 109 -3.32 15.93 2.39
N ILE A 110 -4.10 14.91 2.76
CA ILE A 110 -5.38 15.13 3.46
C ILE A 110 -5.14 15.80 4.81
N SER A 111 -6.18 16.45 5.36
CA SER A 111 -6.06 17.00 6.71
C SER A 111 -5.77 15.88 7.72
N GLY A 112 -4.92 16.15 8.72
CA GLY A 112 -4.60 15.16 9.75
C GLY A 112 -5.84 14.59 10.44
N LYS A 113 -6.87 15.43 10.64
CA LYS A 113 -8.17 15.01 11.18
C LYS A 113 -8.88 14.00 10.27
N GLN A 114 -8.94 14.24 8.95
CA GLN A 114 -9.52 13.30 7.98
C GLN A 114 -8.75 11.98 7.93
N LYS A 115 -7.42 12.04 7.99
CA LYS A 115 -6.58 10.83 8.00
C LYS A 115 -6.85 9.95 9.21
N ILE A 116 -6.82 10.55 10.40
CA ILE A 116 -7.10 9.84 11.65
C ILE A 116 -8.55 9.34 11.68
N ALA A 117 -9.52 10.17 11.26
CA ALA A 117 -10.92 9.75 11.21
C ALA A 117 -11.11 8.53 10.31
N GLY A 118 -10.50 8.50 9.12
CA GLY A 118 -10.56 7.34 8.22
C GLY A 118 -9.90 6.10 8.82
N GLN A 119 -8.72 6.24 9.44
CA GLN A 119 -8.02 5.12 10.07
C GLN A 119 -8.82 4.54 11.25
N VAL A 120 -9.37 5.39 12.11
CA VAL A 120 -10.21 5.00 13.25
C VAL A 120 -11.48 4.32 12.76
N PHE A 121 -12.14 4.87 11.73
CA PHE A 121 -13.35 4.29 11.15
C PHE A 121 -13.10 2.85 10.67
N PHE A 122 -12.07 2.62 9.85
CA PHE A 122 -11.78 1.28 9.34
C PHE A 122 -11.29 0.32 10.42
N ALA A 123 -10.53 0.80 11.41
CA ALA A 123 -10.11 -0.02 12.55
C ALA A 123 -11.30 -0.43 13.43
N ALA A 124 -12.24 0.48 13.70
CA ALA A 124 -13.45 0.19 14.45
C ALA A 124 -14.37 -0.79 13.69
N LEU A 125 -14.52 -0.61 12.37
CA LEU A 125 -15.28 -1.53 11.53
C LEU A 125 -14.66 -2.94 11.53
N PHE A 126 -13.34 -3.05 11.41
CA PHE A 126 -12.64 -4.33 11.53
C PHE A 126 -12.85 -4.98 12.91
N GLY A 127 -12.75 -4.20 13.99
CA GLY A 127 -12.99 -4.70 15.35
C GLY A 127 -14.42 -5.20 15.53
N TYR A 128 -15.41 -4.47 15.03
CA TYR A 128 -16.82 -4.87 15.06
C TYR A 128 -17.05 -6.17 14.28
N LEU A 129 -16.56 -6.25 13.03
CA LEU A 129 -16.67 -7.44 12.19
C LEU A 129 -15.83 -8.63 12.70
N GLY A 130 -14.84 -8.41 13.56
CA GLY A 130 -14.03 -9.47 14.14
C GLY A 130 -14.66 -10.16 15.35
N ILE A 131 -15.71 -9.56 15.93
CA ILE A 131 -16.43 -10.10 17.09
C ILE A 131 -17.71 -10.84 16.67
N HIS A 132 -18.22 -10.55 15.46
CA HIS A 132 -19.42 -11.15 14.87
C HIS A 132 -19.06 -12.18 13.80
#